data_AF-A0AB39ERN6-F1
#
_entry.id   AF-A0AB39ERN6-F1
#
_cell.length_a   1.000
_cell.length_b   1.000
_cell.length_c   1.000
_cell.angle_alpha   90.00
_cell.angle_beta   90.00
_cell.angle_gamma   90.00
#
_symmetry.space_group_name_H-M   'P 1'
#
loop_
_entity.id
_entity.type
_entity.pdbx_description
1 polymer ?
#
loop_
_entity_poly.entity_id
_entity_poly.type
_entity_poly.pdbx_seq_one_letter_code
_entity_poly.pdbx_strand_id
1 'polypeptide(L)'
;MSNTTDERFTDLSDPENELEYQLDPAKPLVLLLGWVDHEGILSSLKASGQQYKKKLLDSLPKNWESIVDLFSEFKVTAVVGKIPAHVLSLVTNERYIDVRERLFAAVGAIPNQIFMFEDIIEGEQKDKFREEYAPYPSREVMEAAVVYLQEHGVQIIPYTTRAEVTVLAEAFLDDINRNLIFRMYVPSGRLWAAEADRFLQLFQDYLTRVEQLEVRLDQKRTEHGVVYEFHGYPPAGQNDLEADFQEFSRIMALFEVDSDTAAKLLAEKGTNVQEIARLISKYSKEAKRLQLDIRHEAEAKSVSIRHRLESELLDLDPTPEEWEKIQVLVNGAIPRHGGIASDILALGSVAAPLTTASVQVTYNVRPQFIGTVNGVIAEEINGNQHFEPEHHQLMELIALHGADRSKELETAVYEIADRGIEKVGRLRAKQKLIAFLVECGKKTGDVAFGVLQTYIEKQLGL
;
A
#
# COMPACT_ATOMS: atom_id res chain seq x y z
N MET A 1 -29.28 3.41 -45.61
CA MET A 1 -29.60 2.13 -44.97
C MET A 1 -29.41 2.33 -43.47
N SER A 2 -30.56 2.38 -42.82
CA SER A 2 -30.91 2.40 -41.40
C SER A 2 -29.81 2.48 -40.34
N ASN A 3 -29.91 3.56 -39.54
CA ASN A 3 -29.40 3.69 -38.18
C ASN A 3 -29.85 2.51 -37.32
N THR A 4 -28.91 1.70 -36.82
CA THR A 4 -29.23 0.62 -35.86
C THR A 4 -28.33 0.65 -34.62
N THR A 5 -27.52 1.69 -34.44
CA THR A 5 -26.63 1.84 -33.26
C THR A 5 -27.08 2.93 -32.29
N ASP A 6 -27.95 3.85 -32.72
CA ASP A 6 -28.56 4.89 -31.85
C ASP A 6 -29.59 4.31 -30.87
N GLU A 7 -30.12 3.12 -31.10
CA GLU A 7 -31.17 2.52 -30.26
C GLU A 7 -30.63 1.87 -28.97
N ARG A 8 -29.30 1.78 -28.78
CA ARG A 8 -28.73 1.20 -27.53
C ARG A 8 -28.59 2.18 -26.38
N PHE A 9 -28.72 3.47 -26.65
CA PHE A 9 -28.72 4.51 -25.62
C PHE A 9 -30.10 5.17 -25.59
N THR A 10 -31.12 4.42 -25.19
CA THR A 10 -32.33 5.06 -24.63
C THR A 10 -31.87 5.90 -23.46
N ASP A 11 -32.20 7.19 -23.50
CA ASP A 11 -32.04 8.17 -22.45
C ASP A 11 -32.57 7.58 -21.13
N LEU A 12 -31.68 6.94 -20.35
CA LEU A 12 -31.96 6.47 -19.00
C LEU A 12 -31.89 7.69 -18.08
N SER A 13 -32.80 8.64 -18.31
CA SER A 13 -33.20 9.58 -17.29
C SER A 13 -33.97 8.79 -16.23
N ASP A 14 -33.32 8.51 -15.10
CA ASP A 14 -33.92 7.85 -13.94
C ASP A 14 -35.26 8.54 -13.57
N PRO A 15 -36.40 7.82 -13.50
CA PRO A 15 -37.64 8.40 -13.01
C PRO A 15 -37.62 8.46 -11.47
N GLU A 16 -37.63 9.69 -10.96
CA GLU A 16 -38.22 10.10 -9.67
C GLU A 16 -37.71 9.44 -8.38
N ASN A 17 -36.68 10.05 -7.78
CA ASN A 17 -36.67 10.47 -6.35
C ASN A 17 -35.52 11.44 -6.02
N GLU A 18 -35.17 12.36 -6.94
CA GLU A 18 -34.35 13.53 -6.59
C GLU A 18 -35.26 14.61 -5.97
N LEU A 19 -35.62 14.45 -4.69
CA LEU A 19 -35.95 15.61 -3.86
C LEU A 19 -34.72 16.52 -3.88
N GLU A 20 -34.80 17.62 -4.64
CA GLU A 20 -33.84 18.72 -4.81
C GLU A 20 -32.60 18.64 -3.89
N TYR A 21 -31.68 17.74 -4.21
CA TYR A 21 -30.38 17.72 -3.57
C TYR A 21 -29.52 18.76 -4.30
N GLN A 22 -29.73 20.03 -3.97
CA GLN A 22 -28.85 21.09 -4.47
C GLN A 22 -27.47 20.86 -3.87
N LEU A 23 -26.54 20.48 -4.74
CA LEU A 23 -25.13 20.37 -4.38
C LEU A 23 -24.64 21.75 -3.93
N ASP A 24 -23.89 21.77 -2.84
CA ASP A 24 -23.35 22.98 -2.24
C ASP A 24 -21.88 23.07 -2.68
N PRO A 25 -21.50 24.03 -3.52
CA PRO A 25 -20.11 24.18 -3.97
C PRO A 25 -19.11 24.35 -2.81
N ALA A 26 -19.56 24.77 -1.63
CA ALA A 26 -18.71 24.92 -0.45
C ALA A 26 -18.44 23.59 0.29
N LYS A 27 -19.15 22.50 -0.06
CA LYS A 27 -19.00 21.20 0.60
C LYS A 27 -18.20 20.22 -0.27
N PRO A 28 -17.42 19.32 0.36
CA PRO A 28 -16.72 18.27 -0.36
C PRO A 28 -17.70 17.31 -1.05
N LEU A 29 -17.36 16.92 -2.27
CA LEU A 29 -18.16 16.02 -3.11
C LEU A 29 -17.46 14.67 -3.29
N VAL A 30 -18.19 13.58 -3.08
CA VAL A 30 -17.78 12.23 -3.49
C VAL A 30 -18.46 11.87 -4.80
N LEU A 31 -17.67 11.50 -5.80
CA LEU A 31 -18.20 11.12 -7.10
C LEU A 31 -18.39 9.59 -7.16
N LEU A 32 -19.61 9.16 -7.48
CA LEU A 32 -19.93 7.75 -7.70
C LEU A 32 -20.01 7.47 -9.20
N LEU A 33 -19.09 6.66 -9.72
CA LEU A 33 -18.99 6.34 -11.15
C LEU A 33 -19.57 4.95 -11.45
N GLY A 34 -20.66 4.89 -12.21
CA GLY A 34 -21.35 3.64 -12.53
C GLY A 34 -22.31 3.18 -11.43
N TRP A 35 -22.57 1.88 -11.40
CA TRP A 35 -23.57 1.26 -10.51
C TRP A 35 -22.93 0.86 -9.17
N VAL A 36 -22.65 1.86 -8.33
CA VAL A 36 -21.99 1.72 -7.01
C VAL A 36 -22.79 2.38 -5.88
N ASP A 37 -24.03 2.75 -6.16
CA ASP A 37 -24.97 3.40 -5.25
C ASP A 37 -25.70 2.39 -4.33
N HIS A 38 -24.98 1.37 -3.86
CA HIS A 38 -25.53 0.40 -2.93
C HIS A 38 -25.90 1.06 -1.59
N GLU A 39 -26.94 0.55 -0.94
CA GLU A 39 -27.52 1.14 0.28
C GLU A 39 -26.48 1.40 1.38
N GLY A 40 -25.51 0.50 1.56
CA GLY A 40 -24.42 0.67 2.52
C GLY A 40 -23.53 1.88 2.24
N ILE A 41 -23.11 2.06 0.98
CA ILE A 41 -22.27 3.19 0.54
C ILE A 41 -23.03 4.51 0.70
N LEU A 42 -24.28 4.56 0.26
CA LEU A 42 -25.13 5.75 0.41
C LEU A 42 -25.39 6.09 1.88
N SER A 43 -25.57 5.08 2.73
CA SER A 43 -25.77 5.27 4.16
C SER A 43 -24.51 5.79 4.85
N SER A 44 -23.34 5.28 4.47
CA SER A 44 -22.04 5.77 4.96
C SER A 44 -21.82 7.24 4.60
N LEU A 45 -22.07 7.62 3.33
CA LEU A 45 -21.95 9.01 2.87
C LEU A 45 -22.93 9.96 3.58
N LYS A 46 -24.17 9.50 3.80
CA LYS A 46 -25.16 10.27 4.57
C LYS A 46 -24.76 10.42 6.03
N ALA A 47 -24.21 9.37 6.65
CA ALA A 47 -23.77 9.38 8.04
C ALA A 47 -22.54 10.28 8.25
N SER A 48 -21.63 10.35 7.28
CA SER A 48 -20.48 11.26 7.31
C SER A 48 -20.84 12.70 6.92
N GLY A 49 -22.08 12.94 6.48
CA GLY A 49 -22.55 14.27 6.04
C GLY A 49 -21.95 14.74 4.72
N GLN A 50 -21.34 13.84 3.94
CA GLN A 50 -20.74 14.16 2.65
C GLN A 50 -21.79 14.29 1.54
N GLN A 51 -21.51 15.19 0.59
CA GLN A 51 -22.28 15.27 -0.63
C GLN A 51 -21.80 14.22 -1.61
N TYR A 52 -22.71 13.66 -2.40
CA TYR A 52 -22.35 12.74 -3.46
C TYR A 52 -23.16 13.00 -4.72
N LYS A 53 -22.55 12.68 -5.87
CA LYS A 53 -23.25 12.67 -7.16
C LYS A 53 -22.93 11.39 -7.91
N LYS A 54 -23.96 10.74 -8.43
CA LYS A 54 -23.84 9.55 -9.28
C LYS A 54 -23.77 9.97 -10.75
N LYS A 55 -22.85 9.37 -11.50
CA LYS A 55 -22.69 9.54 -12.94
C LYS A 55 -22.37 8.19 -13.59
N LEU A 56 -22.93 7.94 -14.78
CA LEU A 56 -22.71 6.69 -15.51
C LEU A 56 -21.65 6.89 -16.61
N LEU A 57 -20.65 6.02 -16.66
CA LEU A 57 -19.65 6.04 -17.73
C LEU A 57 -20.14 5.34 -19.01
N ASP A 58 -21.17 4.50 -18.91
CA ASP A 58 -21.87 3.93 -20.07
C ASP A 58 -22.79 4.99 -20.70
N SER A 59 -22.18 5.98 -21.35
CA SER A 59 -22.86 7.17 -21.84
C SER A 59 -22.05 7.88 -22.92
N LEU A 60 -22.66 8.87 -23.57
CA LEU A 60 -22.03 9.68 -24.61
C LEU A 60 -20.89 10.57 -24.06
N PRO A 61 -19.92 11.00 -24.91
CA PRO A 61 -18.80 11.84 -24.49
C PRO A 61 -19.22 13.12 -23.75
N LYS A 62 -20.34 13.73 -24.15
CA LYS A 62 -20.89 14.92 -23.48
C LYS A 62 -21.21 14.68 -22.00
N ASN A 63 -21.64 13.47 -21.64
CA ASN A 63 -21.86 13.15 -20.23
C ASN A 63 -20.52 13.04 -19.48
N TRP A 64 -19.47 12.51 -20.10
CA TRP A 64 -18.13 12.49 -19.52
C TRP A 64 -17.57 13.90 -19.32
N GLU A 65 -17.84 14.82 -20.25
CA GLU A 65 -17.50 16.24 -20.07
C GLU A 65 -18.19 16.82 -18.85
N SER A 66 -19.48 16.52 -18.66
CA SER A 66 -20.21 16.94 -17.46
C SER A 66 -19.63 16.36 -16.16
N ILE A 67 -18.92 15.22 -16.23
CA ILE A 67 -18.22 14.65 -15.08
C ILE A 67 -16.96 15.47 -14.82
N VAL A 68 -16.20 15.82 -15.86
CA VAL A 68 -15.01 16.70 -15.76
C VAL A 68 -15.39 18.07 -15.19
N ASP A 69 -16.54 18.62 -15.59
CA ASP A 69 -17.03 19.90 -15.08
C ASP A 69 -17.25 19.87 -13.55
N LEU A 70 -17.68 18.73 -12.98
CA LEU A 70 -17.84 18.59 -11.53
C LEU A 70 -16.51 18.76 -10.76
N PHE A 71 -15.37 18.37 -11.34
CA PHE A 71 -14.06 18.59 -10.73
C PHE A 71 -13.64 20.06 -10.73
N SER A 72 -14.22 20.86 -11.62
CA SER A 72 -13.98 22.30 -11.70
C SER A 72 -14.96 23.09 -10.82
N GLU A 73 -16.19 22.61 -10.70
CA GLU A 73 -17.27 23.25 -9.94
C GLU A 73 -17.22 22.92 -8.44
N PHE A 74 -16.76 21.73 -8.07
CA PHE A 74 -16.77 21.23 -6.69
C PHE A 74 -15.39 20.75 -6.26
N LYS A 75 -15.11 20.84 -4.96
CA LYS A 75 -13.97 20.16 -4.34
C LYS A 75 -14.28 18.66 -4.23
N VAL A 76 -13.96 17.90 -5.28
CA VAL A 76 -14.11 16.44 -5.26
C VAL A 76 -13.05 15.84 -4.34
N THR A 77 -13.48 15.15 -3.28
CA THR A 77 -12.57 14.54 -2.29
C THR A 77 -12.23 13.09 -2.60
N ALA A 78 -13.12 12.37 -3.28
CA ALA A 78 -12.92 10.98 -3.64
C ALA A 78 -13.77 10.53 -4.82
N VAL A 79 -13.30 9.50 -5.51
CA VAL A 79 -14.04 8.82 -6.58
C VAL A 79 -14.19 7.34 -6.23
N VAL A 80 -15.42 6.85 -6.18
CA VAL A 80 -15.70 5.42 -6.04
C VAL A 80 -16.46 4.98 -7.27
N GLY A 81 -15.95 3.98 -7.98
CA GLY A 81 -16.50 3.61 -9.27
C GLY A 81 -16.53 2.13 -9.54
N LYS A 82 -17.38 1.72 -10.47
CA LYS A 82 -17.43 0.36 -11.00
C LYS A 82 -17.45 0.42 -12.51
N ILE A 83 -16.45 -0.17 -13.12
CA ILE A 83 -16.28 -0.17 -14.58
C ILE A 83 -16.60 -1.57 -15.11
N PRO A 84 -17.72 -1.74 -15.84
CA PRO A 84 -18.00 -2.98 -16.56
C PRO A 84 -17.19 -3.05 -17.86
N ALA A 85 -17.05 -4.25 -18.43
CA ALA A 85 -16.22 -4.50 -19.60
C ALA A 85 -16.57 -3.59 -20.80
N HIS A 86 -17.86 -3.36 -21.09
CA HIS A 86 -18.25 -2.50 -22.21
C HIS A 86 -17.75 -1.05 -22.07
N VAL A 87 -17.60 -0.52 -20.85
CA VAL A 87 -17.04 0.84 -20.65
C VAL A 87 -15.56 0.88 -21.03
N LEU A 88 -14.81 -0.22 -20.90
CA LEU A 88 -13.41 -0.29 -21.36
C LEU A 88 -13.30 -0.10 -22.89
N SER A 89 -14.31 -0.54 -23.64
CA SER A 89 -14.35 -0.27 -25.09
C SER A 89 -14.55 1.22 -25.39
N LEU A 90 -15.23 1.97 -24.50
CA LEU A 90 -15.37 3.42 -24.62
C LEU A 90 -14.07 4.13 -24.27
N VAL A 91 -13.32 3.63 -23.26
CA VAL A 91 -12.01 4.17 -22.89
C VAL A 91 -11.05 4.15 -24.08
N THR A 92 -11.06 3.11 -24.92
CA THR A 92 -10.18 3.00 -26.09
C THR A 92 -10.74 3.63 -27.36
N ASN A 93 -12.01 4.05 -27.36
CA ASN A 93 -12.68 4.59 -28.53
C ASN A 93 -12.17 5.99 -28.89
N GLU A 94 -11.88 6.21 -30.17
CA GLU A 94 -11.41 7.50 -30.71
C GLU A 94 -12.30 8.69 -30.34
N ARG A 95 -13.62 8.47 -30.28
CA ARG A 95 -14.59 9.53 -29.94
C ARG A 95 -14.45 10.08 -28.51
N TYR A 96 -13.78 9.34 -27.64
CA TYR A 96 -13.64 9.68 -26.23
C TYR A 96 -12.24 10.18 -25.89
N ILE A 97 -11.29 10.24 -26.83
CA ILE A 97 -9.87 10.55 -26.56
C ILE A 97 -9.70 11.88 -25.79
N ASP A 98 -10.33 12.96 -26.26
CA ASP A 98 -10.14 14.29 -25.66
C ASP A 98 -10.76 14.42 -24.26
N VAL A 99 -11.85 13.68 -24.01
CA VAL A 99 -12.55 13.72 -22.71
C VAL A 99 -12.00 12.70 -21.73
N ARG A 100 -11.58 11.52 -22.19
CA ARG A 100 -11.01 10.46 -21.32
C ARG A 100 -9.70 10.93 -20.69
N GLU A 101 -8.88 11.69 -21.42
CA GLU A 101 -7.61 12.20 -20.90
C GLU A 101 -7.86 13.14 -19.72
N ARG A 102 -8.72 14.14 -19.91
CA ARG A 102 -9.11 15.08 -18.85
C ARG A 102 -9.78 14.38 -17.68
N LEU A 103 -10.71 13.46 -17.96
CA LEU A 103 -11.46 12.75 -16.92
C LEU A 103 -10.55 11.87 -16.06
N PHE A 104 -9.75 10.99 -16.66
CA PHE A 104 -8.95 10.05 -15.89
C PHE A 104 -7.71 10.71 -15.28
N ALA A 105 -7.17 11.78 -15.86
CA ALA A 105 -6.18 12.62 -15.18
C ALA A 105 -6.77 13.28 -13.92
N ALA A 106 -8.01 13.79 -13.98
CA ALA A 106 -8.67 14.38 -12.81
C ALA A 106 -9.03 13.32 -11.75
N VAL A 107 -9.51 12.14 -12.16
CA VAL A 107 -9.81 11.02 -11.25
C VAL A 107 -8.53 10.52 -10.57
N GLY A 108 -7.44 10.35 -11.33
CA GLY A 108 -6.17 9.86 -10.82
C GLY A 108 -5.43 10.83 -9.89
N ALA A 109 -5.68 12.13 -10.03
CA ALA A 109 -5.09 13.15 -9.17
C ALA A 109 -5.66 13.18 -7.74
N ILE A 110 -6.76 12.48 -7.48
CA ILE A 110 -7.39 12.41 -6.16
C ILE A 110 -7.56 10.96 -5.70
N PRO A 111 -7.82 10.73 -4.40
CA PRO A 111 -8.11 9.39 -3.90
C PRO A 111 -9.26 8.75 -4.68
N ASN A 112 -8.98 7.61 -5.32
CA ASN A 112 -9.95 6.92 -6.15
C ASN A 112 -9.88 5.41 -5.93
N GLN A 113 -11.03 4.74 -6.09
CA GLN A 113 -11.14 3.29 -6.01
C GLN A 113 -12.16 2.80 -7.04
N ILE A 114 -11.66 2.12 -8.08
CA ILE A 114 -12.45 1.63 -9.20
C ILE A 114 -12.52 0.10 -9.16
N PHE A 115 -13.72 -0.42 -9.01
CA PHE A 115 -14.00 -1.85 -8.96
C PHE A 115 -14.19 -2.42 -10.37
N MET A 116 -13.46 -3.50 -10.66
CA MET A 116 -13.63 -4.30 -11.87
C MET A 116 -13.85 -5.75 -11.51
N PHE A 117 -14.70 -6.43 -12.27
CA PHE A 117 -14.93 -7.85 -12.04
C PHE A 117 -13.69 -8.65 -12.41
N GLU A 118 -13.37 -9.70 -11.65
CA GLU A 118 -12.13 -10.48 -11.82
C GLU A 118 -11.94 -11.00 -13.26
N ASP A 119 -13.00 -11.50 -13.91
CA ASP A 119 -12.96 -11.94 -15.31
C ASP A 119 -12.47 -10.87 -16.31
N ILE A 120 -12.71 -9.59 -16.02
CA ILE A 120 -12.22 -8.47 -16.84
C ILE A 120 -10.70 -8.38 -16.74
N ILE A 121 -10.18 -8.56 -15.53
CA ILE A 121 -8.76 -8.48 -15.22
C ILE A 121 -8.05 -9.74 -15.71
N GLU A 122 -8.65 -10.92 -15.59
CA GLU A 122 -8.11 -12.17 -16.14
C GLU A 122 -8.17 -12.21 -17.68
N GLY A 123 -9.09 -11.46 -18.27
CA GLY A 123 -9.29 -11.41 -19.73
C GLY A 123 -10.05 -12.61 -20.28
N GLU A 124 -10.65 -13.43 -19.42
CA GLU A 124 -11.47 -14.59 -19.76
C GLU A 124 -12.88 -14.39 -19.22
N GLN A 125 -13.87 -14.27 -20.11
CA GLN A 125 -15.28 -14.23 -19.69
C GLN A 125 -15.71 -15.64 -19.28
N LYS A 126 -15.89 -15.89 -17.97
CA LYS A 126 -16.31 -17.22 -17.47
C LYS A 126 -17.78 -17.52 -17.81
N ASP A 127 -18.60 -16.48 -18.02
CA ASP A 127 -20.03 -16.60 -18.30
C ASP A 127 -20.35 -16.54 -19.80
N LYS A 128 -20.36 -17.72 -20.44
CA LYS A 128 -20.66 -17.93 -21.87
C LYS A 128 -22.11 -17.58 -22.26
N PHE A 129 -23.02 -17.45 -21.29
CA PHE A 129 -24.44 -17.18 -21.55
C PHE A 129 -24.70 -15.74 -22.03
N ARG A 130 -23.75 -14.83 -21.86
CA ARG A 130 -23.88 -13.40 -22.19
C ARG A 130 -23.34 -12.99 -23.56
N GLU A 131 -22.65 -13.88 -24.29
CA GLU A 131 -22.09 -13.58 -25.63
C GLU A 131 -23.17 -13.22 -26.67
N GLU A 132 -24.41 -13.72 -26.51
CA GLU A 132 -25.46 -13.57 -27.52
C GLU A 132 -26.08 -12.16 -27.62
N TYR A 133 -25.95 -11.31 -26.59
CA TYR A 133 -26.69 -10.04 -26.50
C TYR A 133 -25.80 -8.78 -26.52
N ALA A 134 -24.53 -8.87 -26.12
CA ALA A 134 -23.55 -7.79 -26.24
C ALA A 134 -22.15 -8.38 -26.42
N PRO A 135 -21.43 -8.06 -27.52
CA PRO A 135 -20.09 -8.58 -27.73
C PRO A 135 -19.19 -8.07 -26.62
N TYR A 136 -18.57 -9.00 -25.90
CA TYR A 136 -17.54 -8.69 -24.93
C TYR A 136 -16.35 -8.06 -25.65
N PRO A 137 -15.71 -7.01 -25.11
CA PRO A 137 -14.57 -6.39 -25.77
C PRO A 137 -13.45 -7.42 -25.96
N SER A 138 -12.71 -7.30 -27.08
CA SER A 138 -11.53 -8.13 -27.31
C SER A 138 -10.50 -7.94 -26.20
N ARG A 139 -9.74 -9.00 -25.91
CA ARG A 139 -8.69 -8.98 -24.88
C ARG A 139 -7.72 -7.80 -25.01
N GLU A 140 -7.26 -7.51 -26.22
CA GLU A 140 -6.36 -6.39 -26.52
C GLU A 140 -6.95 -5.03 -26.11
N VAL A 141 -8.26 -4.84 -26.31
CA VAL A 141 -8.97 -3.61 -25.95
C VAL A 141 -9.10 -3.47 -24.44
N MET A 142 -9.40 -4.56 -23.73
CA MET A 142 -9.48 -4.54 -22.27
C MET A 142 -8.11 -4.28 -21.65
N GLU A 143 -7.06 -4.94 -22.14
CA GLU A 143 -5.70 -4.74 -21.65
C GLU A 143 -5.22 -3.31 -21.90
N ALA A 144 -5.43 -2.77 -23.11
CA ALA A 144 -5.09 -1.39 -23.43
C ALA A 144 -5.84 -0.39 -22.53
N ALA A 145 -7.13 -0.62 -22.26
CA ALA A 145 -7.91 0.25 -21.37
C ALA A 145 -7.43 0.18 -19.91
N VAL A 146 -7.12 -1.03 -19.41
CA VAL A 146 -6.63 -1.22 -18.03
C VAL A 146 -5.28 -0.55 -17.85
N VAL A 147 -4.34 -0.76 -18.79
CA VAL A 147 -3.03 -0.11 -18.78
C VAL A 147 -3.19 1.41 -18.79
N TYR A 148 -4.05 1.94 -19.67
CA TYR A 148 -4.33 3.36 -19.75
C TYR A 148 -4.84 3.92 -18.41
N LEU A 149 -5.78 3.25 -17.76
CA LEU A 149 -6.32 3.67 -16.46
C LEU A 149 -5.23 3.68 -15.38
N GLN A 150 -4.39 2.64 -15.33
CA GLN A 150 -3.28 2.54 -14.38
C GLN A 150 -2.23 3.63 -14.59
N GLU A 151 -1.86 3.93 -15.85
CA GLU A 151 -0.93 5.02 -16.20
C GLU A 151 -1.44 6.39 -15.76
N HIS A 152 -2.76 6.56 -15.70
CA HIS A 152 -3.40 7.78 -15.23
C HIS A 152 -3.69 7.76 -13.72
N GLY A 153 -3.11 6.84 -12.94
CA GLY A 153 -3.25 6.81 -11.47
C GLY A 153 -4.60 6.31 -10.97
N VAL A 154 -5.38 5.62 -11.81
CA VAL A 154 -6.64 5.01 -11.40
C VAL A 154 -6.37 3.69 -10.67
N GLN A 155 -6.80 3.60 -9.41
CA GLN A 155 -6.65 2.40 -8.59
C GLN A 155 -7.74 1.38 -8.93
N ILE A 156 -7.35 0.30 -9.59
CA ILE A 156 -8.25 -0.80 -9.97
C ILE A 156 -8.23 -1.86 -8.88
N ILE A 157 -9.41 -2.22 -8.37
CA ILE A 157 -9.59 -3.28 -7.38
C ILE A 157 -10.47 -4.39 -7.97
N PRO A 158 -9.96 -5.63 -8.09
CA PRO A 158 -10.76 -6.79 -8.47
C PRO A 158 -11.86 -7.06 -7.44
N TYR A 159 -12.99 -7.58 -7.90
CA TYR A 159 -14.03 -8.10 -7.02
C TYR A 159 -14.75 -9.31 -7.64
N THR A 160 -15.27 -10.18 -6.78
CA THR A 160 -16.06 -11.37 -7.17
C THR A 160 -17.52 -11.23 -6.77
N THR A 161 -17.81 -10.60 -5.62
CA THR A 161 -19.17 -10.43 -5.13
C THR A 161 -19.55 -8.97 -4.93
N ARG A 162 -20.85 -8.66 -5.03
CA ARG A 162 -21.35 -7.31 -4.76
C ARG A 162 -21.14 -6.90 -3.29
N ALA A 163 -21.15 -7.85 -2.37
CA ALA A 163 -20.91 -7.59 -0.95
C ALA A 163 -19.49 -7.08 -0.71
N GLU A 164 -18.49 -7.62 -1.42
CA GLU A 164 -17.11 -7.13 -1.35
C GLU A 164 -17.01 -5.67 -1.79
N VAL A 165 -17.69 -5.28 -2.88
CA VAL A 165 -17.69 -3.89 -3.37
C VAL A 165 -18.23 -2.94 -2.28
N THR A 166 -19.35 -3.27 -1.66
CA THR A 166 -19.94 -2.44 -0.60
C THR A 166 -18.98 -2.29 0.58
N VAL A 167 -18.44 -3.40 1.09
CA VAL A 167 -17.55 -3.39 2.26
C VAL A 167 -16.24 -2.65 1.99
N LEU A 168 -15.64 -2.86 0.82
CA LEU A 168 -14.39 -2.20 0.43
C LEU A 168 -14.59 -0.71 0.14
N ALA A 169 -15.72 -0.32 -0.45
CA ALA A 169 -16.06 1.07 -0.68
C ALA A 169 -16.33 1.81 0.63
N GLU A 170 -17.06 1.20 1.56
CA GLU A 170 -17.29 1.77 2.88
C GLU A 170 -15.98 1.98 3.65
N ALA A 171 -15.09 0.99 3.64
CA ALA A 171 -13.78 1.10 4.28
C ALA A 171 -12.92 2.21 3.66
N PHE A 172 -12.92 2.33 2.34
CA PHE A 172 -12.22 3.39 1.63
C PHE A 172 -12.76 4.78 1.98
N LEU A 173 -14.07 4.93 2.02
CA LEU A 173 -14.71 6.19 2.40
C LEU A 173 -14.44 6.54 3.87
N ASP A 174 -14.45 5.56 4.77
CA ASP A 174 -14.07 5.76 6.18
C ASP A 174 -12.60 6.22 6.31
N ASP A 175 -11.68 5.61 5.56
CA ASP A 175 -10.26 6.04 5.54
C ASP A 175 -10.11 7.50 5.07
N ILE A 176 -10.86 7.90 4.04
CA ILE A 176 -10.86 9.29 3.55
C ILE A 176 -11.48 10.23 4.59
N ASN A 177 -12.58 9.83 5.22
CA ASN A 177 -13.24 10.63 6.27
C ASN A 177 -12.33 10.85 7.48
N ARG A 178 -11.52 9.84 7.81
CA ARG A 178 -10.51 9.91 8.87
C ARG A 178 -9.21 10.58 8.40
N ASN A 179 -9.13 11.00 7.14
CA ASN A 179 -7.94 11.56 6.50
C ASN A 179 -6.70 10.69 6.71
N LEU A 180 -6.83 9.39 6.44
CA LEU A 180 -5.70 8.46 6.46
C LEU A 180 -4.66 8.91 5.42
N ILE A 181 -3.44 9.19 5.90
CA ILE A 181 -2.30 9.58 5.07
C ILE A 181 -1.53 8.35 4.64
N PHE A 182 -1.13 7.50 5.59
CA PHE A 182 -0.49 6.23 5.31
C PHE A 182 -0.77 5.19 6.40
N ARG A 183 -0.65 3.92 6.00
CA ARG A 183 -0.73 2.75 6.88
C ARG A 183 0.52 1.90 6.69
N MET A 184 1.06 1.37 7.78
CA MET A 184 2.15 0.40 7.74
C MET A 184 1.95 -0.70 8.79
N TYR A 185 2.40 -1.92 8.46
CA TYR A 185 2.43 -3.04 9.41
C TYR A 185 3.87 -3.30 9.85
N VAL A 186 4.11 -3.42 11.15
CA VAL A 186 5.40 -3.80 11.73
C VAL A 186 5.25 -5.13 12.47
N PRO A 187 5.90 -6.22 12.01
CA PRO A 187 5.89 -7.50 12.72
C PRO A 187 6.57 -7.39 14.07
N SER A 188 6.03 -8.04 15.10
CA SER A 188 6.57 -7.97 16.47
C SER A 188 7.93 -8.65 16.61
N GLY A 189 8.19 -9.70 15.83
CA GLY A 189 9.47 -10.42 15.82
C GLY A 189 10.57 -9.78 14.97
N ARG A 190 10.26 -8.67 14.27
CA ARG A 190 11.19 -7.99 13.36
C ARG A 190 12.31 -7.31 14.14
N LEU A 191 13.51 -7.28 13.57
CA LEU A 191 14.60 -6.45 14.08
C LEU A 191 14.13 -4.98 14.16
N TRP A 192 14.32 -4.37 15.32
CA TRP A 192 13.96 -2.99 15.62
C TRP A 192 12.46 -2.67 15.66
N ALA A 193 11.59 -3.66 15.88
CA ALA A 193 10.14 -3.42 15.97
C ALA A 193 9.76 -2.42 17.09
N ALA A 194 10.39 -2.51 18.26
CA ALA A 194 10.14 -1.60 19.39
C ALA A 194 10.72 -0.20 19.13
N GLU A 195 11.86 -0.13 18.46
CA GLU A 195 12.53 1.10 18.06
C GLU A 195 11.72 1.84 16.99
N ALA A 196 11.09 1.11 16.06
CA ALA A 196 10.15 1.66 15.08
C ALA A 196 8.94 2.31 15.75
N ASP A 197 8.33 1.67 16.75
CA ASP A 197 7.23 2.26 17.53
C ASP A 197 7.61 3.63 18.09
N ARG A 198 8.77 3.69 18.74
CA ARG A 198 9.28 4.90 19.37
C ARG A 198 9.64 5.97 18.35
N PHE A 199 10.25 5.58 17.23
CA PHE A 199 10.60 6.50 16.15
C PHE A 199 9.35 7.15 15.55
N LEU A 200 8.29 6.38 15.29
CA LEU A 200 7.03 6.88 14.75
C LEU A 200 6.32 7.82 15.74
N GLN A 201 6.37 7.54 17.05
CA GLN A 201 5.85 8.46 18.07
C GLN A 201 6.63 9.78 18.10
N LEU A 202 7.96 9.74 17.99
CA LEU A 202 8.78 10.96 17.93
C LEU A 202 8.51 11.75 16.65
N PHE A 203 8.27 11.07 15.53
CA PHE A 203 7.88 11.70 14.27
C PHE A 203 6.51 12.37 14.38
N GLN A 204 5.51 11.72 14.98
CA GLN A 204 4.21 12.36 15.26
C GLN A 204 4.36 13.59 16.15
N ASP A 205 5.17 13.51 17.22
CA ASP A 205 5.50 14.65 18.08
C ASP A 205 6.17 15.78 17.29
N TYR A 206 7.02 15.46 16.31
CA TYR A 206 7.68 16.44 15.44
C TYR A 206 6.66 17.16 14.55
N LEU A 207 5.80 16.41 13.85
CA LEU A 207 4.77 16.99 12.98
C LEU A 207 3.82 17.90 13.75
N THR A 208 3.42 17.50 14.95
CA THR A 208 2.44 18.26 15.76
C THR A 208 3.04 19.49 16.43
N ARG A 209 4.31 19.44 16.86
CA ARG A 209 4.92 20.53 17.66
C ARG A 209 5.83 21.45 16.87
N VAL A 210 6.51 20.93 15.84
CA VAL A 210 7.44 21.71 15.01
C VAL A 210 6.72 22.22 13.77
N GLU A 211 6.13 21.31 12.98
CA GLU A 211 5.41 21.68 11.75
C GLU A 211 3.97 22.15 12.03
N GLN A 212 3.49 22.01 13.27
CA GLN A 212 2.14 22.40 13.71
C GLN A 212 1.01 21.76 12.89
N LEU A 213 1.27 20.56 12.37
CA LEU A 213 0.32 19.79 11.59
C LEU A 213 -0.62 19.03 12.53
N GLU A 214 -1.90 19.01 12.18
CA GLU A 214 -2.91 18.21 12.88
C GLU A 214 -2.78 16.74 12.46
N VAL A 215 -1.84 16.03 13.08
CA VAL A 215 -1.55 14.62 12.79
C VAL A 215 -1.75 13.75 14.03
N ARG A 216 -2.43 12.63 13.83
CA ARG A 216 -2.71 11.60 14.82
C ARG A 216 -2.11 10.27 14.37
N LEU A 217 -1.48 9.57 15.31
CA LEU A 217 -1.02 8.20 15.14
C LEU A 217 -1.95 7.25 15.87
N ASP A 218 -2.62 6.37 15.11
CA ASP A 218 -3.39 5.26 15.65
C ASP A 218 -2.57 3.96 15.56
N GLN A 219 -2.64 3.17 16.63
CA GLN A 219 -1.93 1.89 16.74
C GLN A 219 -2.92 0.77 17.02
N LYS A 220 -2.89 -0.29 16.20
CA LYS A 220 -3.68 -1.50 16.42
C LYS A 220 -2.74 -2.67 16.58
N ARG A 221 -2.65 -3.19 17.81
CA ARG A 221 -1.83 -4.37 18.12
C ARG A 221 -2.59 -5.63 17.75
N THR A 222 -1.92 -6.53 17.05
CA THR A 222 -2.43 -7.81 16.60
C THR A 222 -1.64 -8.94 17.27
N GLU A 223 -1.87 -10.19 16.87
CA GLU A 223 -1.15 -11.34 17.43
C GLU A 223 0.32 -11.34 17.01
N HIS A 224 0.61 -10.92 15.77
CA HIS A 224 1.94 -11.01 15.18
C HIS A 224 2.60 -9.65 14.88
N GLY A 225 1.96 -8.53 15.22
CA GLY A 225 2.52 -7.21 14.94
C GLY A 225 1.69 -6.03 15.39
N VAL A 226 1.99 -4.87 14.81
CA VAL A 226 1.28 -3.61 15.06
C VAL A 226 1.03 -2.91 13.74
N VAL A 227 -0.24 -2.54 13.50
CA VAL A 227 -0.63 -1.65 12.41
C VAL A 227 -0.57 -0.21 12.90
N TYR A 228 0.19 0.62 12.21
CA TYR A 228 0.29 2.06 12.43
C TYR A 228 -0.49 2.79 11.34
N GLU A 229 -1.37 3.70 11.75
CA GLU A 229 -2.18 4.54 10.86
C GLU A 229 -1.94 6.00 11.20
N PHE A 230 -1.43 6.77 10.23
CA PHE A 230 -1.30 8.21 10.36
C PHE A 230 -2.49 8.91 9.74
N HIS A 231 -3.19 9.70 10.55
CA HIS A 231 -4.36 10.47 10.18
C HIS A 231 -4.03 11.96 10.29
N GLY A 232 -4.43 12.78 9.32
CA GLY A 232 -4.24 14.22 9.46
C GLY A 232 -4.69 15.03 8.26
N TYR A 233 -4.74 16.35 8.46
CA TYR A 233 -5.05 17.31 7.41
C TYR A 233 -3.75 17.90 6.86
N PRO A 234 -3.17 17.36 5.77
CA PRO A 234 -2.05 18.03 5.14
C PRO A 234 -2.52 19.40 4.63
N PRO A 235 -1.84 20.51 4.97
CA PRO A 235 -2.20 21.83 4.46
C PRO A 235 -2.10 21.85 2.93
N ALA A 236 -3.04 22.53 2.29
CA ALA A 236 -3.13 22.61 0.84
C ALA A 236 -1.81 23.11 0.23
N GLY A 237 -1.08 22.22 -0.46
CA GLY A 237 0.19 22.53 -1.12
C GLY A 237 1.46 22.00 -0.43
N GLN A 238 1.36 21.38 0.76
CA GLN A 238 2.43 20.59 1.37
C GLN A 238 2.02 19.11 1.33
N ASN A 239 2.32 18.47 0.20
CA ASN A 239 1.92 17.09 -0.08
C ASN A 239 3.05 16.08 0.13
N ASP A 240 4.09 16.42 0.88
CA ASP A 240 5.25 15.54 0.97
C ASP A 240 5.58 15.21 2.43
N LEU A 241 4.69 14.42 3.05
CA LEU A 241 4.97 13.76 4.33
C LEU A 241 6.26 12.93 4.23
N GLU A 242 6.59 12.42 3.05
CA GLU A 242 7.85 11.74 2.81
C GLU A 242 9.04 12.70 2.92
N ALA A 243 8.93 13.93 2.43
CA ALA A 243 9.93 14.97 2.68
C ALA A 243 10.06 15.31 4.17
N ASP A 244 8.94 15.51 4.90
CA ASP A 244 8.94 15.77 6.34
C ASP A 244 9.59 14.61 7.11
N PHE A 245 9.26 13.39 6.70
CA PHE A 245 9.82 12.17 7.24
C PHE A 245 11.33 12.07 7.00
N GLN A 246 11.80 12.35 5.78
CA GLN A 246 13.22 12.38 5.43
C GLN A 246 13.98 13.49 6.15
N GLU A 247 13.35 14.63 6.39
CA GLU A 247 13.93 15.74 7.15
C GLU A 247 14.05 15.38 8.63
N PHE A 248 12.97 14.90 9.25
CA PHE A 248 12.99 14.42 10.64
C PHE A 248 14.07 13.35 10.83
N SER A 249 14.14 12.40 9.90
CA SER A 249 15.17 11.37 9.84
C SER A 249 16.58 11.94 9.84
N ARG A 250 16.83 12.99 9.04
CA ARG A 250 18.11 13.70 9.00
C ARG A 250 18.41 14.42 10.31
N ILE A 251 17.42 15.09 10.90
CA ILE A 251 17.56 15.78 12.20
C ILE A 251 17.95 14.78 13.29
N MET A 252 17.29 13.62 13.35
CA MET A 252 17.58 12.57 14.32
C MET A 252 19.00 12.01 14.14
N ALA A 253 19.46 11.83 12.90
CA ALA A 253 20.84 11.45 12.62
C ALA A 253 21.85 12.55 12.99
N LEU A 254 21.49 13.84 12.82
CA LEU A 254 22.36 14.95 13.23
C LEU A 254 22.49 15.06 14.75
N PHE A 255 21.46 14.73 15.52
CA PHE A 255 21.57 14.68 16.99
C PHE A 255 22.61 13.67 17.51
N GLU A 256 22.98 12.70 16.69
CA GLU A 256 24.04 11.73 16.97
C GLU A 256 25.44 12.35 16.80
N VAL A 257 25.65 13.06 15.68
CA VAL A 257 26.98 13.55 15.27
C VAL A 257 27.26 14.96 15.77
N ASP A 258 26.29 15.87 15.64
CA ASP A 258 26.41 17.28 16.00
C ASP A 258 25.06 17.83 16.51
N SER A 259 24.91 17.78 17.84
CA SER A 259 23.71 18.28 18.53
C SER A 259 23.51 19.79 18.37
N ASP A 260 24.55 20.57 18.11
CA ASP A 260 24.44 22.03 18.00
C ASP A 260 23.88 22.43 16.63
N THR A 261 24.28 21.71 15.57
CA THR A 261 23.72 21.91 14.22
C THR A 261 22.27 21.44 14.13
N ALA A 262 21.93 20.29 14.71
CA ALA A 262 20.53 19.82 14.80
C ALA A 262 19.64 20.79 15.58
N ALA A 263 20.16 21.36 16.69
CA ALA A 263 19.47 22.35 17.49
C ALA A 263 19.16 23.64 16.70
N LYS A 264 20.10 24.09 15.85
CA LYS A 264 19.89 25.27 15.01
C LYS A 264 18.80 25.05 13.97
N LEU A 265 18.81 23.90 13.27
CA LEU A 265 17.78 23.58 12.28
C LEU A 265 16.37 23.54 12.88
N LEU A 266 16.22 22.95 14.07
CA LEU A 266 14.94 22.95 14.78
C LEU A 266 14.54 24.33 15.31
N ALA A 267 15.51 25.15 15.73
CA ALA A 267 15.27 26.52 16.20
C ALA A 267 14.89 27.50 15.09
N GLU A 268 15.35 27.27 13.86
CA GLU A 268 14.97 28.08 12.69
C GLU A 268 13.51 27.84 12.27
N LYS A 269 13.00 26.62 12.46
CA LYS A 269 11.62 26.26 12.10
C LYS A 269 10.60 26.55 13.19
N GLY A 270 10.94 26.35 14.45
CA GLY A 270 9.96 26.47 15.51
C GLY A 270 9.68 27.92 15.92
N THR A 271 8.41 28.23 16.15
CA THR A 271 7.95 29.58 16.54
C THR A 271 8.17 29.89 18.03
N ASN A 272 8.34 28.86 18.88
CA ASN A 272 8.43 29.00 20.35
C ASN A 272 9.79 28.55 20.91
N VAL A 273 10.67 29.51 21.20
CA VAL A 273 12.04 29.29 21.67
C VAL A 273 12.13 28.41 22.93
N GLN A 274 11.19 28.54 23.88
CA GLN A 274 11.23 27.75 25.11
C GLN A 274 10.79 26.30 24.92
N GLU A 275 9.82 26.07 24.04
CA GLU A 275 9.33 24.74 23.72
C GLU A 275 10.34 23.98 22.86
N ILE A 276 10.95 24.66 21.89
CA ILE A 276 12.01 24.10 21.04
C ILE A 276 13.22 23.70 21.89
N ALA A 277 13.64 24.52 22.86
CA ALA A 277 14.74 24.15 23.75
C ALA A 277 14.45 22.86 24.54
N ARG A 278 13.18 22.67 24.96
CA ARG A 278 12.75 21.41 25.61
C ARG A 278 12.69 20.25 24.62
N LEU A 279 12.23 20.47 23.39
CA LEU A 279 12.18 19.46 22.34
C LEU A 279 13.58 19.02 21.92
N ILE A 280 14.52 19.95 21.74
CA ILE A 280 15.93 19.66 21.46
C ILE A 280 16.53 18.79 22.56
N SER A 281 16.30 19.14 23.83
CA SER A 281 16.79 18.32 24.95
C SER A 281 16.14 16.93 24.98
N LYS A 282 14.84 16.83 24.66
CA LYS A 282 14.12 15.56 24.55
C LYS A 282 14.67 14.72 23.40
N TYR A 283 14.69 15.25 22.18
CA TYR A 283 15.14 14.55 20.97
C TYR A 283 16.62 14.17 21.03
N SER A 284 17.50 15.02 21.55
CA SER A 284 18.92 14.66 21.74
C SER A 284 19.09 13.47 22.70
N LYS A 285 18.35 13.44 23.81
CA LYS A 285 18.37 12.32 24.76
C LYS A 285 17.76 11.06 24.16
N GLU A 286 16.64 11.21 23.46
CA GLU A 286 15.91 10.11 22.84
C GLU A 286 16.67 9.51 21.67
N ALA A 287 17.36 10.31 20.83
CA ALA A 287 18.21 9.84 19.75
C ALA A 287 19.37 8.98 20.27
N LYS A 288 20.08 9.45 21.31
CA LYS A 288 21.17 8.69 21.96
C LYS A 288 20.66 7.40 22.59
N ARG A 289 19.48 7.44 23.21
CA ARG A 289 18.86 6.24 23.79
C ARG A 289 18.44 5.26 22.71
N LEU A 290 17.77 5.73 21.66
CA LEU A 290 17.31 4.93 20.54
C LEU A 290 18.50 4.24 19.86
N GLN A 291 19.63 4.93 19.67
CA GLN A 291 20.84 4.32 19.15
C GLN A 291 21.38 3.17 20.03
N LEU A 292 21.41 3.39 21.35
CA LEU A 292 21.85 2.37 22.29
C LEU A 292 20.89 1.16 22.27
N ASP A 293 19.59 1.42 22.22
CA ASP A 293 18.54 0.40 22.13
C ASP A 293 18.69 -0.40 20.82
N ILE A 294 18.85 0.27 19.66
CA ILE A 294 19.14 -0.35 18.34
C ILE A 294 20.35 -1.28 18.42
N ARG A 295 21.44 -0.83 19.06
CA ARG A 295 22.67 -1.62 19.20
C ARG A 295 22.46 -2.86 20.05
N HIS A 296 21.80 -2.71 21.20
CA HIS A 296 21.54 -3.83 22.10
C HIS A 296 20.57 -4.83 21.48
N GLU A 297 19.56 -4.37 20.74
CA GLU A 297 18.64 -5.24 20.01
C GLU A 297 19.36 -5.99 18.89
N ALA A 298 20.25 -5.33 18.15
CA ALA A 298 21.09 -5.97 17.14
C ALA A 298 22.00 -7.07 17.74
N GLU A 299 22.60 -6.81 18.91
CA GLU A 299 23.40 -7.80 19.65
C GLU A 299 22.54 -8.98 20.14
N ALA A 300 21.37 -8.70 20.71
CA ALA A 300 20.43 -9.71 21.18
C ALA A 300 19.92 -10.59 20.03
N LYS A 301 19.55 -9.97 18.90
CA LYS A 301 19.10 -10.67 17.70
C LYS A 301 20.21 -11.52 17.08
N SER A 302 21.45 -11.03 17.06
CA SER A 302 22.62 -11.82 16.64
C SER A 302 22.80 -13.09 17.47
N VAL A 303 22.58 -13.01 18.78
CA VAL A 303 22.60 -14.19 19.66
C VAL A 303 21.43 -15.13 19.34
N SER A 304 20.22 -14.58 19.17
CA SER A 304 19.03 -15.37 18.84
C SER A 304 19.18 -16.15 17.53
N ILE A 305 19.64 -15.47 16.47
CA ILE A 305 19.93 -16.08 15.17
C ILE A 305 20.96 -17.20 15.31
N ARG A 306 22.03 -16.97 16.09
CA ARG A 306 23.05 -18.02 16.33
C ARG A 306 22.48 -19.25 17.00
N HIS A 307 21.74 -19.08 18.10
CA HIS A 307 21.13 -20.22 18.79
C HIS A 307 20.14 -20.99 17.89
N ARG A 308 19.38 -20.27 17.05
CA ARG A 308 18.47 -20.92 16.11
C ARG A 308 19.22 -21.69 15.02
N LEU A 309 20.27 -21.10 14.44
CA LEU A 309 21.13 -21.79 13.50
C LEU A 309 21.85 -22.98 14.14
N GLU A 310 22.28 -22.88 15.39
CA GLU A 310 22.80 -24.02 16.17
C GLU A 310 21.76 -25.12 16.25
N SER A 311 20.51 -24.80 16.59
CA SER A 311 19.44 -25.79 16.67
C SER A 311 19.11 -26.44 15.31
N GLU A 312 19.02 -25.66 14.23
CA GLU A 312 18.65 -26.14 12.88
C GLU A 312 19.78 -26.91 12.20
N LEU A 313 21.04 -26.53 12.47
CA LEU A 313 22.21 -27.16 11.86
C LEU A 313 22.74 -28.34 12.68
N LEU A 314 22.26 -28.58 13.92
CA LEU A 314 22.63 -29.74 14.71
C LEU A 314 22.43 -31.06 13.94
N ASP A 315 21.36 -31.15 13.16
CA ASP A 315 21.03 -32.35 12.36
C ASP A 315 21.96 -32.55 11.15
N LEU A 316 22.74 -31.54 10.79
CA LEU A 316 23.61 -31.54 9.62
C LEU A 316 25.11 -31.76 9.94
N ASP A 317 25.46 -31.92 11.22
CA ASP A 317 26.82 -32.13 11.75
C ASP A 317 27.87 -31.15 11.16
N PRO A 318 27.72 -29.82 11.37
CA PRO A 318 28.64 -28.81 10.86
C PRO A 318 30.05 -28.93 11.45
N THR A 319 31.05 -28.77 10.59
CA THR A 319 32.46 -28.71 11.00
C THR A 319 32.79 -27.40 11.73
N PRO A 320 33.85 -27.36 12.58
CA PRO A 320 34.28 -26.14 13.26
C PRO A 320 34.57 -24.96 12.31
N GLU A 321 35.07 -25.23 11.11
CA GLU A 321 35.32 -24.20 10.09
C GLU A 321 34.03 -23.64 9.47
N GLU A 322 32.96 -24.44 9.40
CA GLU A 322 31.65 -23.99 8.94
C GLU A 322 30.99 -23.10 10.00
N TRP A 323 31.20 -23.39 11.29
CA TRP A 323 30.75 -22.54 12.39
C TRP A 323 31.37 -21.14 12.38
N GLU A 324 32.68 -21.03 12.13
CA GLU A 324 33.33 -19.72 11.97
C GLU A 324 32.76 -18.93 10.79
N LYS A 325 32.46 -19.61 9.67
CA LYS A 325 31.84 -18.97 8.49
C LYS A 325 30.42 -18.50 8.76
N ILE A 326 29.62 -19.29 9.48
CA ILE A 326 28.27 -18.91 9.90
C ILE A 326 28.31 -17.68 10.79
N GLN A 327 29.26 -17.60 11.73
CA GLN A 327 29.42 -16.42 12.58
C GLN A 327 29.74 -15.17 11.75
N VAL A 328 30.58 -15.28 10.73
CA VAL A 328 30.87 -14.16 9.81
C VAL A 328 29.62 -13.76 9.03
N LEU A 329 28.83 -14.72 8.54
CA LEU A 329 27.58 -14.44 7.81
C LEU A 329 26.53 -13.75 8.68
N VAL A 330 26.26 -14.27 9.89
CA VAL A 330 25.31 -13.65 10.82
C VAL A 330 25.75 -12.24 11.21
N ASN A 331 27.05 -12.07 11.47
CA ASN A 331 27.62 -10.77 11.82
C ASN A 331 27.58 -9.76 10.67
N GLY A 332 27.65 -10.24 9.42
CA GLY A 332 27.54 -9.41 8.21
C GLY A 332 26.11 -9.12 7.78
N ALA A 333 25.13 -9.94 8.18
CA ALA A 333 23.73 -9.77 7.83
C ALA A 333 23.00 -8.74 8.70
N ILE A 334 23.44 -8.54 9.94
CA ILE A 334 22.89 -7.51 10.83
C ILE A 334 23.57 -6.17 10.51
N PRO A 335 22.83 -5.11 10.17
CA PRO A 335 23.44 -3.83 9.81
C PRO A 335 24.28 -3.29 10.95
N ARG A 336 25.58 -3.14 10.70
CA ARG A 336 26.52 -2.52 11.64
C ARG A 336 26.71 -1.08 11.19
N HIS A 337 25.91 -0.19 11.79
CA HIS A 337 26.11 1.26 11.78
C HIS A 337 25.63 1.97 10.50
N GLY A 338 24.32 1.93 10.23
CA GLY A 338 23.64 2.93 9.41
C GLY A 338 22.92 3.96 10.29
N GLY A 339 22.49 5.07 9.70
CA GLY A 339 21.79 6.12 10.43
C GLY A 339 20.45 5.61 10.99
N ILE A 340 20.04 6.16 12.15
CA ILE A 340 18.81 5.79 12.89
C ILE A 340 17.60 5.57 11.96
N ALA A 341 17.41 6.42 10.94
CA ALA A 341 16.25 6.33 10.06
C ALA A 341 16.36 5.35 8.89
N SER A 342 17.56 5.16 8.31
CA SER A 342 17.75 4.18 7.22
C SER A 342 17.57 2.76 7.73
N ASP A 343 17.98 2.54 8.98
CA ASP A 343 18.06 1.20 9.56
C ASP A 343 16.70 0.77 10.13
N ILE A 344 16.01 1.63 10.91
CA ILE A 344 14.72 1.29 11.54
C ILE A 344 13.60 1.08 10.49
N LEU A 345 13.66 1.78 9.36
CA LEU A 345 12.57 1.83 8.38
C LEU A 345 12.93 1.37 6.96
N ALA A 346 14.09 0.74 6.78
CA ALA A 346 14.33 -0.15 5.63
C ALA A 346 13.39 -1.36 5.74
N LEU A 347 12.11 -1.14 5.41
CA LEU A 347 11.12 -2.13 5.02
C LEU A 347 11.65 -2.91 3.81
N GLY A 348 11.56 -4.22 3.85
CA GLY A 348 11.55 -5.04 2.64
C GLY A 348 12.90 -5.38 2.02
N SER A 349 13.90 -4.50 2.09
CA SER A 349 15.23 -4.89 1.63
C SER A 349 15.95 -5.64 2.75
N VAL A 350 15.89 -6.98 2.71
CA VAL A 350 17.15 -7.71 2.87
C VAL A 350 18.10 -6.97 1.95
N ALA A 351 19.12 -6.29 2.51
CA ALA A 351 20.17 -5.70 1.72
C ALA A 351 20.48 -6.69 0.60
N ALA A 352 20.25 -6.27 -0.66
CA ALA A 352 20.32 -7.11 -1.85
C ALA A 352 21.39 -8.17 -1.65
N PRO A 353 21.08 -9.48 -1.87
CA PRO A 353 21.86 -10.61 -1.38
C PRO A 353 23.33 -10.28 -1.53
N LEU A 354 23.99 -9.94 -0.39
CA LEU A 354 25.29 -9.29 -0.30
C LEU A 354 25.99 -9.30 -1.65
N THR A 355 25.76 -8.28 -2.49
CA THR A 355 26.59 -8.09 -3.68
C THR A 355 27.93 -7.67 -3.13
N THR A 356 28.70 -8.70 -2.82
CA THR A 356 30.10 -8.74 -2.47
C THR A 356 30.78 -7.38 -2.71
N ALA A 357 30.86 -6.59 -1.64
CA ALA A 357 32.00 -5.70 -1.47
C ALA A 357 33.22 -6.63 -1.36
N SER A 358 33.72 -7.04 -2.52
CA SER A 358 35.03 -7.63 -2.79
C SER A 358 35.76 -8.25 -1.60
N VAL A 359 35.21 -9.33 -1.05
CA VAL A 359 36.05 -10.43 -0.58
C VAL A 359 35.63 -11.63 -1.42
N GLN A 360 36.34 -11.83 -2.54
CA GLN A 360 36.30 -13.09 -3.27
C GLN A 360 36.87 -14.17 -2.35
N VAL A 361 36.05 -14.71 -1.46
CA VAL A 361 36.31 -16.00 -0.86
C VAL A 361 35.41 -16.98 -1.58
N THR A 362 36.01 -17.84 -2.38
CA THR A 362 35.35 -18.98 -3.00
C THR A 362 34.99 -19.96 -1.89
N TYR A 363 33.82 -19.78 -1.26
CA TYR A 363 33.38 -20.63 -0.17
C TYR A 363 32.86 -21.95 -0.73
N ASN A 364 33.62 -23.03 -0.51
CA ASN A 364 33.15 -24.39 -0.79
C ASN A 364 32.27 -24.88 0.38
N VAL A 365 31.08 -24.28 0.51
CA VAL A 365 30.05 -24.69 1.49
C VAL A 365 28.96 -25.40 0.70
N ARG A 366 28.40 -26.49 1.27
CA ARG A 366 27.31 -27.24 0.63
C ARG A 366 26.14 -26.29 0.35
N PRO A 367 25.58 -26.22 -0.88
CA PRO A 367 24.53 -25.26 -1.24
C PRO A 367 23.28 -25.31 -0.35
N GLN A 368 22.95 -26.48 0.20
CA GLN A 368 21.85 -26.69 1.14
C GLN A 368 22.05 -25.90 2.45
N PHE A 369 23.29 -25.73 2.92
CA PHE A 369 23.59 -24.97 4.13
C PHE A 369 23.40 -23.47 3.93
N ILE A 370 23.81 -22.93 2.77
CA ILE A 370 23.68 -21.49 2.48
C ILE A 370 22.19 -21.10 2.38
N GLY A 371 21.37 -21.95 1.76
CA GLY A 371 19.92 -21.74 1.69
C GLY A 371 19.27 -21.68 3.08
N THR A 372 19.52 -22.68 3.93
CA THR A 372 18.96 -22.73 5.29
C THR A 372 19.46 -21.58 6.16
N VAL A 373 20.76 -21.26 6.10
CA VAL A 373 21.34 -20.16 6.89
C VAL A 373 20.75 -18.81 6.49
N ASN A 374 20.69 -18.51 5.18
CA ASN A 374 20.10 -17.26 4.70
C ASN A 374 18.60 -17.17 4.99
N GLY A 375 17.87 -18.29 4.90
CA GLY A 375 16.45 -18.37 5.25
C GLY A 375 16.20 -18.03 6.72
N VAL A 376 16.88 -18.70 7.65
CA VAL A 376 16.75 -18.45 9.09
C VAL A 376 17.14 -17.01 9.45
N ILE A 377 18.21 -16.48 8.85
CA ILE A 377 18.62 -15.09 9.06
C ILE A 377 17.52 -14.12 8.58
N ALA A 378 17.00 -14.32 7.37
CA ALA A 378 15.96 -13.47 6.81
C ALA A 378 14.66 -13.53 7.64
N GLU A 379 14.27 -14.73 8.07
CA GLU A 379 13.07 -14.95 8.90
C GLU A 379 13.14 -14.24 10.25
N GLU A 380 14.31 -14.32 10.88
CA GLU A 380 14.57 -13.65 12.15
C GLU A 380 14.58 -12.13 12.00
N ILE A 381 15.27 -11.61 10.98
CA ILE A 381 15.36 -10.16 10.76
C ILE A 381 14.00 -9.56 10.41
N ASN A 382 13.23 -10.21 9.54
CA ASN A 382 11.93 -9.71 9.08
C ASN A 382 10.77 -10.04 10.02
N GLY A 383 11.00 -10.90 11.02
CA GLY A 383 9.98 -11.29 12.00
C GLY A 383 8.85 -12.14 11.41
N ASN A 384 9.11 -12.83 10.30
CA ASN A 384 8.13 -13.60 9.54
C ASN A 384 8.29 -15.12 9.75
N GLN A 385 8.76 -15.54 10.92
CA GLN A 385 8.96 -16.97 11.28
C GLN A 385 7.69 -17.82 11.16
N HIS A 386 6.52 -17.18 11.25
CA HIS A 386 5.21 -17.85 11.15
C HIS A 386 4.68 -17.94 9.72
N PHE A 387 5.41 -17.40 8.73
CA PHE A 387 4.97 -17.38 7.34
C PHE A 387 5.05 -18.77 6.74
N GLU A 388 3.94 -19.19 6.12
CA GLU A 388 3.94 -20.33 5.21
C GLU A 388 4.85 -20.08 3.98
N PRO A 389 5.33 -21.13 3.29
CA PRO A 389 6.22 -21.00 2.13
C PRO A 389 5.68 -20.07 1.03
N GLU A 390 4.37 -20.06 0.84
CA GLU A 390 3.68 -19.24 -0.16
C GLU A 390 3.80 -17.74 0.15
N HIS A 391 3.82 -17.34 1.43
CA HIS A 391 4.05 -15.94 1.80
C HIS A 391 5.48 -15.50 1.48
N HIS A 392 6.47 -16.38 1.64
CA HIS A 392 7.85 -16.08 1.26
C HIS A 392 8.00 -15.89 -0.26
N GLN A 393 7.33 -16.73 -1.05
CA GLN A 393 7.27 -16.58 -2.50
C GLN A 393 6.60 -15.25 -2.91
N LEU A 394 5.54 -14.84 -2.20
CA LEU A 394 4.91 -13.53 -2.43
C LEU A 394 5.88 -12.37 -2.17
N MET A 395 6.60 -12.41 -1.05
CA MET A 395 7.58 -11.36 -0.72
C MET A 395 8.71 -11.30 -1.75
N GLU A 396 9.20 -12.44 -2.23
CA GLU A 396 10.23 -12.49 -3.28
C GLU A 396 9.72 -11.89 -4.61
N LEU A 397 8.50 -12.23 -5.01
CA LEU A 397 7.86 -11.65 -6.21
C LEU A 397 7.65 -10.15 -6.07
N ILE A 398 7.25 -9.67 -4.89
CA ILE A 398 7.09 -8.24 -4.62
C ILE A 398 8.44 -7.52 -4.67
N ALA A 399 9.52 -8.13 -4.15
CA ALA A 399 10.86 -7.56 -4.24
C ALA A 399 11.35 -7.45 -5.70
N LEU A 400 10.98 -8.42 -6.55
CA LEU A 400 11.38 -8.43 -7.97
C LEU A 400 10.53 -7.52 -8.87
N HIS A 401 9.23 -7.41 -8.60
CA HIS A 401 8.27 -6.78 -9.52
C HIS A 401 7.41 -5.66 -8.90
N GLY A 402 7.51 -5.41 -7.60
CA GLY A 402 6.66 -4.46 -6.87
C GLY A 402 6.96 -2.98 -7.09
N ALA A 403 8.18 -2.63 -7.52
CA ALA A 403 8.62 -1.25 -7.77
C ALA A 403 8.17 -0.28 -6.64
N ASP A 404 7.55 0.85 -6.98
CA ASP A 404 7.11 1.88 -6.02
C ASP A 404 6.03 1.39 -5.04
N ARG A 405 5.33 0.29 -5.38
CA ARG A 405 4.27 -0.30 -4.55
C ARG A 405 4.77 -1.41 -3.63
N SER A 406 6.06 -1.71 -3.63
CA SER A 406 6.66 -2.81 -2.86
C SER A 406 6.27 -2.76 -1.38
N LYS A 407 6.43 -1.61 -0.71
CA LYS A 407 6.10 -1.47 0.73
C LYS A 407 4.61 -1.65 1.04
N GLU A 408 3.74 -1.18 0.15
CA GLU A 408 2.29 -1.35 0.28
C GLU A 408 1.90 -2.83 0.15
N LEU A 409 2.49 -3.53 -0.81
CA LEU A 409 2.24 -4.94 -1.06
C LEU A 409 2.83 -5.83 0.04
N GLU A 410 4.00 -5.51 0.57
CA GLU A 410 4.57 -6.19 1.75
C GLU A 410 3.64 -6.07 2.95
N THR A 411 3.15 -4.85 3.23
CA THR A 411 2.14 -4.62 4.28
C THR A 411 0.92 -5.50 4.05
N ALA A 412 0.44 -5.62 2.80
CA ALA A 412 -0.69 -6.49 2.47
C ALA A 412 -0.39 -7.99 2.72
N VAL A 413 0.83 -8.47 2.48
CA VAL A 413 1.21 -9.86 2.80
C VAL A 413 1.14 -10.11 4.31
N TYR A 414 1.73 -9.22 5.11
CA TYR A 414 1.63 -9.31 6.57
C TYR A 414 0.18 -9.23 7.06
N GLU A 415 -0.63 -8.37 6.45
CA GLU A 415 -2.02 -8.22 6.86
C GLU A 415 -2.83 -9.50 6.65
N ILE A 416 -2.60 -10.23 5.55
CA ILE A 416 -3.29 -11.51 5.28
C ILE A 416 -2.80 -12.61 6.22
N ALA A 417 -1.49 -12.67 6.49
CA ALA A 417 -0.91 -13.68 7.37
C ALA A 417 -1.41 -13.55 8.82
N ASP A 418 -1.71 -12.32 9.27
CA ASP A 418 -2.15 -12.04 10.63
C ASP A 418 -3.68 -12.17 10.80
N ARG A 419 -4.10 -13.26 11.43
CA ARG A 419 -5.53 -13.53 11.70
C ARG A 419 -6.16 -12.55 12.69
N GLY A 420 -5.36 -11.83 13.48
CA GLY A 420 -5.80 -10.80 14.42
C GLY A 420 -6.31 -9.53 13.75
N ILE A 421 -6.08 -9.36 12.44
CA ILE A 421 -6.59 -8.22 11.68
C ILE A 421 -8.06 -8.42 11.32
N GLU A 422 -8.80 -7.31 11.36
CA GLU A 422 -10.20 -7.25 10.95
C GLU A 422 -10.40 -7.82 9.54
N LYS A 423 -11.52 -8.51 9.33
CA LYS A 423 -11.82 -9.17 8.05
C LYS A 423 -11.78 -8.20 6.87
N VAL A 424 -12.20 -6.96 7.08
CA VAL A 424 -12.23 -5.92 6.05
C VAL A 424 -10.81 -5.52 5.62
N GLY A 425 -9.89 -5.36 6.57
CA GLY A 425 -8.48 -5.09 6.30
C GLY A 425 -7.85 -6.21 5.48
N ARG A 426 -8.05 -7.46 5.90
CA ARG A 426 -7.55 -8.63 5.17
C ARG A 426 -8.14 -8.78 3.77
N LEU A 427 -9.44 -8.49 3.61
CA LEU A 427 -10.08 -8.51 2.29
C LEU A 427 -9.45 -7.47 1.36
N ARG A 428 -9.16 -6.27 1.87
CA ARG A 428 -8.49 -5.23 1.08
C ARG A 428 -7.08 -5.65 0.69
N ALA A 429 -6.31 -6.20 1.64
CA ALA A 429 -4.97 -6.74 1.38
C ALA A 429 -5.01 -7.85 0.30
N LYS A 430 -5.97 -8.77 0.40
CA LYS A 430 -6.22 -9.82 -0.61
C LYS A 430 -6.41 -9.23 -2.00
N GLN A 431 -7.31 -8.26 -2.16
CA GLN A 431 -7.60 -7.72 -3.50
C GLN A 431 -6.40 -6.95 -4.08
N LYS A 432 -5.60 -6.27 -3.24
CA LYS A 432 -4.35 -5.63 -3.69
C LYS A 432 -3.34 -6.65 -4.20
N LEU A 433 -3.16 -7.76 -3.49
CA LEU A 433 -2.24 -8.82 -3.91
C LEU A 433 -2.73 -9.56 -5.15
N ILE A 434 -4.03 -9.85 -5.26
CA ILE A 434 -4.61 -10.45 -6.48
C ILE A 434 -4.37 -9.54 -7.68
N ALA A 435 -4.65 -8.24 -7.55
CA ALA A 435 -4.39 -7.27 -8.62
C ALA A 435 -2.93 -7.30 -9.07
N PHE A 436 -2.00 -7.35 -8.11
CA PHE A 436 -0.56 -7.46 -8.38
C PHE A 436 -0.17 -8.77 -9.06
N LEU A 437 -0.68 -9.92 -8.59
CA LEU A 437 -0.36 -11.22 -9.14
C LEU A 437 -0.90 -11.38 -10.56
N VAL A 438 -2.11 -10.88 -10.85
CA VAL A 438 -2.66 -10.91 -12.20
C VAL A 438 -1.85 -10.02 -13.15
N GLU A 439 -1.44 -8.84 -12.68
CA GLU A 439 -0.57 -7.96 -13.47
C GLU A 439 0.78 -8.61 -13.79
N CYS A 440 1.41 -9.23 -12.79
CA CYS A 440 2.69 -9.90 -12.98
C CYS A 440 2.57 -11.17 -13.83
N GLY A 441 1.55 -11.99 -13.59
CA GLY A 441 1.28 -13.22 -14.33
C GLY A 441 1.06 -12.96 -15.82
N LYS A 442 0.49 -11.81 -16.21
CA LYS A 442 0.40 -11.39 -17.62
C LYS A 442 1.74 -11.06 -18.25
N LYS A 443 2.67 -10.48 -17.48
CA LYS A 443 4.00 -10.07 -17.97
C LYS A 443 4.95 -11.26 -18.10
N THR A 444 4.81 -12.27 -17.25
CA THR A 444 5.75 -13.42 -17.15
C THR A 444 5.18 -14.72 -17.70
N GLY A 445 3.85 -14.89 -17.76
CA GLY A 445 3.18 -16.09 -18.26
C GLY A 445 3.37 -17.33 -17.38
N ASP A 446 3.79 -17.15 -16.12
CA ASP A 446 4.21 -18.24 -15.24
C ASP A 446 3.02 -18.82 -14.44
N VAL A 447 2.93 -20.15 -14.43
CA VAL A 447 1.92 -20.95 -13.73
C VAL A 447 1.99 -20.76 -12.21
N ALA A 448 3.17 -20.38 -11.68
CA ALA A 448 3.37 -20.11 -10.26
C ALA A 448 2.43 -19.01 -9.70
N PHE A 449 2.10 -18.00 -10.52
CA PHE A 449 1.21 -16.91 -10.11
C PHE A 449 -0.23 -17.39 -9.86
N GLY A 450 -0.73 -18.34 -10.65
CA GLY A 450 -2.08 -18.90 -10.45
C GLY A 450 -2.20 -19.75 -9.18
N VAL A 451 -1.12 -20.43 -8.78
CA VAL A 451 -1.06 -21.17 -7.52
C VAL A 451 -1.12 -20.22 -6.33
N LEU A 452 -0.36 -19.12 -6.39
CA LEU A 452 -0.37 -18.08 -5.35
C LEU A 452 -1.70 -17.34 -5.26
N GLN A 453 -2.36 -17.06 -6.40
CA GLN A 453 -3.71 -16.49 -6.41
C GLN A 453 -4.70 -17.42 -5.69
N THR A 454 -4.72 -18.71 -6.04
CA THR A 454 -5.56 -19.73 -5.40
C THR A 454 -5.28 -19.84 -3.90
N TYR A 455 -4.01 -19.69 -3.50
CA TYR A 455 -3.61 -19.71 -2.10
C TYR A 455 -4.18 -18.51 -1.31
N ILE A 456 -4.02 -17.29 -1.83
CA ILE A 456 -4.55 -16.08 -1.21
C ILE A 456 -6.08 -16.15 -1.08
N GLU A 457 -6.77 -16.74 -2.06
CA GLU A 457 -8.21 -16.95 -2.00
C GLU A 457 -8.63 -17.85 -0.83
N LYS A 458 -7.86 -18.91 -0.56
CA LYS A 458 -8.13 -19.86 0.53
C LYS A 458 -7.90 -19.29 1.92
N GLN A 459 -6.95 -18.36 2.10
CA GLN A 459 -6.61 -17.79 3.42
C GLN A 459 -7.78 -17.03 4.09
N LEU A 460 -8.78 -16.60 3.32
CA LEU A 460 -9.98 -15.92 3.86
C LEU A 460 -11.23 -16.80 3.93
N GLY A 461 -11.13 -18.09 3.57
CA GLY A 461 -12.21 -19.06 3.69
C GLY A 461 -13.44 -18.70 2.85
N LEU A 462 -13.25 -18.57 1.53
CA LEU A 462 -14.35 -18.68 0.55
C LEU A 462 -14.47 -20.12 0.05
#